data_AF-M2MJT3-F1
#
_entry.id   AF-M2MJT3-F1
#
_cell.length_a   1.000
_cell.length_b   1.000
_cell.length_c   1.000
_cell.angle_alpha   90.00
_cell.angle_beta   90.00
_cell.angle_gamma   90.00
#
_symmetry.space_group_name_H-M   'P 1'
#
loop_
_entity.id
_entity.type
_entity.pdbx_description
1 polymer ?
#
loop_
_entity_poly.entity_id
_entity_poly.type
_entity_poly.pdbx_seq_one_letter_code
_entity_poly.pdbx_strand_id
1 'polypeptide(L)' 'RLLNLPGELRNYIYRLALVEDDHIKISKNSKPLQPGILQVSRQCRKEASDIYYQENIF' A
#
# COMPACT_ATOMS: atom_id res chain seq x y z
N ARG A 1 10.33 13.93 -7.33
CA ARG A 1 10.11 12.52 -7.78
C ARG A 1 10.05 11.64 -6.54
N LEU A 2 8.99 10.84 -6.36
CA LEU A 2 8.80 9.97 -5.19
C LEU A 2 10.00 9.04 -4.94
N LEU A 3 10.52 8.42 -6.00
CA LEU A 3 11.61 7.44 -5.93
C LEU A 3 12.99 8.02 -5.60
N ASN A 4 13.13 9.36 -5.60
CA ASN A 4 14.39 10.02 -5.23
C ASN A 4 14.46 10.32 -3.73
N LEU A 5 13.38 10.10 -2.97
CA LEU A 5 13.35 10.30 -1.53
C LEU A 5 14.06 9.14 -0.83
N PRO A 6 14.67 9.35 0.35
CA PRO A 6 15.13 8.27 1.22
C PRO A 6 14.04 7.24 1.52
N GLY A 7 14.44 5.99 1.76
CA GLY A 7 13.50 4.88 2.01
C GLY A 7 12.54 5.14 3.16
N GLU A 8 13.01 5.78 4.23
CA GLU A 8 12.18 6.14 5.39
C GLU A 8 11.03 7.09 5.02
N LEU A 9 11.32 8.13 4.23
CA LEU A 9 10.28 9.06 3.76
C LEU A 9 9.31 8.39 2.79
N ARG A 10 9.80 7.46 1.94
CA ARG A 10 8.92 6.66 1.08
C ARG A 10 8.00 5.79 1.92
N ASN A 11 8.51 5.12 2.96
CA ASN A 11 7.72 4.30 3.86
C ASN A 11 6.64 5.12 4.58
N TYR A 12 6.97 6.34 5.03
CA TYR A 12 6.00 7.24 5.63
C TYR A 12 4.87 7.60 4.64
N ILE A 13 5.21 7.93 3.40
CA ILE A 13 4.22 8.21 2.34
C ILE A 13 3.38 6.96 2.02
N TYR A 14 4.00 5.78 1.98
CA TYR A 14 3.29 4.52 1.74
C TYR A 14 2.26 4.26 2.84
N ARG A 15 2.60 4.45 4.11
CA ARG A 15 1.64 4.31 5.22
C ARG A 15 0.45 5.25 5.08
N LEU A 16 0.72 6.54 4.84
CA LEU A 16 -0.33 7.54 4.63
C LEU A 16 -1.28 7.20 3.47
N ALA A 17 -0.82 6.42 2.49
CA ALA A 17 -1.59 6.08 1.30
C ALA A 17 -2.23 4.68 1.34
N LEU A 18 -1.78 3.80 2.24
CA LEU A 18 -2.14 2.38 2.22
C LEU A 18 -2.78 1.89 3.51
N VAL A 19 -2.50 2.52 4.65
CA VAL A 19 -3.01 2.08 5.95
C VAL A 19 -4.32 2.80 6.23
N GLU A 20 -5.37 2.03 6.44
CA GLU A 20 -6.69 2.49 6.84
C GLU A 20 -6.87 2.20 8.35
N ASP A 21 -7.51 3.12 9.08
CA ASP A 21 -7.80 2.94 10.51
C ASP A 21 -8.88 1.86 10.74
N ASP A 22 -9.76 1.65 9.75
CA ASP A 22 -10.86 0.70 9.78
C ASP A 22 -10.54 -0.62 9.04
N HIS A 23 -11.32 -1.66 9.31
CA HIS A 23 -11.18 -2.95 8.60
C HIS A 23 -11.48 -2.80 7.10
N ILE A 24 -10.52 -3.24 6.28
CA ILE A 24 -10.66 -3.27 4.83
C ILE A 24 -11.59 -4.41 4.44
N LYS A 25 -12.79 -4.06 3.96
CA LYS A 25 -13.80 -5.05 3.57
C LYS A 25 -13.41 -5.78 2.28
N ILE A 26 -13.08 -7.06 2.38
CA ILE A 26 -12.90 -7.94 1.22
C ILE A 26 -14.22 -8.65 0.90
N SER A 27 -14.86 -8.24 -0.20
CA SER A 27 -16.04 -8.94 -0.72
C SER A 27 -15.63 -10.20 -1.49
N LYS A 28 -16.23 -11.35 -1.15
CA LYS A 28 -16.00 -12.64 -1.84
C LYS A 28 -16.45 -12.63 -3.31
N ASN A 29 -17.39 -11.75 -3.67
CA ASN A 29 -18.02 -11.74 -4.99
C ASN A 29 -17.37 -10.73 -5.96
N SER A 30 -16.36 -9.99 -5.50
CA SER A 30 -15.63 -9.03 -6.32
C SER A 30 -14.12 -9.21 -6.16
N LYS A 31 -13.35 -8.94 -7.22
CA LYS A 31 -11.89 -8.89 -7.09
C LYS A 31 -11.51 -7.85 -6.03
N PRO A 32 -10.63 -8.16 -5.08
CA PRO A 32 -10.15 -7.18 -4.11
C PRO A 32 -9.55 -5.99 -4.87
N LEU A 33 -10.03 -4.79 -4.57
CA LEU A 33 -9.51 -3.59 -5.20
C LEU A 33 -8.10 -3.36 -4.64
N GLN A 34 -7.07 -3.62 -5.46
CA GLN A 34 -5.70 -3.35 -5.06
C GLN A 34 -5.44 -1.84 -5.09
N PRO A 35 -4.76 -1.28 -4.07
CA PRO A 35 -4.40 0.13 -4.05
C PRO A 35 -3.59 0.53 -5.29
N GLY A 36 -3.87 1.72 -5.83
CA GLY A 36 -3.21 2.22 -7.04
C GLY A 36 -1.69 2.28 -6.93
N ILE A 37 -1.16 2.59 -5.74
CA ILE A 37 0.29 2.69 -5.51
C ILE A 37 1.03 1.34 -5.62
N LEU A 38 0.32 0.21 -5.45
CA LEU A 38 0.87 -1.13 -5.69
C LEU A 38 0.87 -1.51 -7.18
N GLN A 39 0.21 -0.72 -8.03
CA GLN A 39 0.07 -0.97 -9.46
C GLN A 39 0.94 -0.06 -10.33
N VAL A 40 1.41 1.09 -9.82
CA VAL A 40 2.15 2.08 -10.62
C VAL A 40 3.58 1.66 -11.02
N SER A 41 4.29 0.90 -10.19
CA SER A 41 5.68 0.51 -10.46
C SER A 41 6.07 -0.75 -9.68
N ARG A 42 6.97 -1.56 -10.27
CA ARG A 42 7.56 -2.74 -9.61
C ARG A 42 8.27 -2.37 -8.30
N GLN A 43 8.92 -1.21 -8.25
CA GLN A 43 9.61 -0.75 -7.04
C GLN A 43 8.62 -0.40 -5.93
N CYS A 44 7.61 0.44 -6.22
CA CYS A 44 6.58 0.80 -5.24
C CYS A 44 5.86 -0.44 -4.73
N ARG A 45 5.52 -1.38 -5.62
CA ARG A 45 4.93 -2.65 -5.23
C ARG A 45 5.82 -3.43 -4.27
N LYS A 46 7.11 -3.59 -4.58
CA LYS A 46 8.05 -4.34 -3.73
C LYS A 46 8.20 -3.72 -2.35
N GLU A 47 8.28 -2.39 -2.26
CA GLU A 47 8.49 -1.69 -0.99
C GLU A 47 7.21 -1.58 -0.15
N ALA A 48 6.07 -1.31 -0.80
CA ALA A 48 4.84 -0.92 -0.10
C ALA A 48 3.86 -2.09 0.14
N SER A 49 4.08 -3.25 -0.50
CA SER A 49 3.21 -4.42 -0.27
C SER A 49 3.29 -4.91 1.17
N ASP A 50 4.48 -4.93 1.77
CA ASP A 50 4.65 -5.38 3.15
C ASP A 50 3.87 -4.49 4.11
N ILE A 51 3.94 -3.17 3.92
CA ILE A 51 3.16 -2.18 4.69
C ILE A 51 1.66 -2.47 4.54
N TYR A 52 1.17 -2.59 3.32
CA TYR A 52 -0.26 -2.80 3.08
C TYR A 52 -0.79 -4.08 3.72
N TYR A 53 -0.10 -5.21 3.53
CA TYR A 53 -0.60 -6.51 3.99
C TYR A 53 -0.33 -6.79 5.47
N GLN A 54 0.64 -6.13 6.10
CA GLN A 54 0.95 -6.33 7.52
C GLN A 54 0.29 -5.30 8.44
N GLU A 55 0.16 -4.05 8.01
CA GLU A 55 -0.33 -2.97 8.88
C GLU A 55 -1.85 -2.79 8.80
N ASN A 56 -2.52 -3.29 7.75
CA ASN A 56 -3.99 -3.27 7.66
C ASN A 56 -4.65 -4.51 8.23
N ILE A 57 -5.92 -4.35 8.62
CA ILE A 57 -6.80 -5.44 9.02
C ILE A 57 -7.80 -5.69 7.89
N PHE A 58 -7.97 -6.95 7.50
CA PHE A 58 -8.75 -7.41 6.34
C PHE A 58 -9.90 -8.35 6.73
#